data_AF-X1QMU7-F1
#
_entry.id   AF-X1QMU7-F1
#
_cell.length_a   1.000
_cell.length_b   1.000
_cell.length_c   1.000
_cell.angle_alpha   90.00
_cell.angle_beta   90.00
_cell.angle_gamma   90.00
#
_symmetry.space_group_name_H-M   'P 1'
#
loop_
_entity.id
_entity.type
_entity.pdbx_description
1 polymer ?
#
loop_
_entity_poly.entity_id
_entity_poly.type
_entity_poly.pdbx_seq_one_letter_code
_entity_poly.pdbx_strand_id
1 'polypeptide(L)'
;REYGEVDFIICKNNRIDRLIQCCYDISSETAKKREINSLLKAASFYNLKEGYIYTYDYEGEETYEGKKVIYLPVWKFCLFKGLKENSF
;
A
#
# COMPACT_ATOMS: atom_id res chain seq x y z
N ARG A 1 4.59 2.29 18.37
CA ARG A 1 3.83 3.05 17.35
C ARG A 1 2.44 2.44 17.28
N GLU A 2 1.46 3.09 17.91
CA GLU A 2 0.12 2.55 18.21
C GLU A 2 -0.75 2.37 16.96
N TYR A 3 -0.58 3.23 15.95
CA TYR A 3 -1.45 3.29 14.76
C TYR A 3 -0.84 2.69 13.48
N GLY A 4 0.41 2.22 13.52
CA GLY A 4 1.17 1.86 12.31
C GLY A 4 1.77 3.10 11.62
N GLU A 5 2.94 2.92 11.01
CA GLU A 5 3.59 3.95 10.19
C GLU A 5 3.46 3.58 8.72
N VAL A 6 3.32 4.59 7.87
CA VAL A 6 3.36 4.48 6.42
C VAL A 6 4.25 5.61 5.87
N ASP A 7 4.92 5.37 4.75
CA ASP A 7 5.82 6.36 4.15
C ASP A 7 5.05 7.54 3.55
N PHE A 8 3.89 7.27 2.93
CA PHE A 8 3.06 8.29 2.31
C PHE A 8 1.57 8.07 2.55
N ILE A 9 0.84 9.19 2.57
CA ILE A 9 -0.62 9.25 2.58
C ILE A 9 -1.06 10.11 1.41
N ILE A 10 -1.96 9.58 0.58
CA ILE A 10 -2.60 10.34 -0.50
C ILE A 10 -3.93 10.87 0.00
N CYS A 11 -4.15 12.17 -0.18
CA CYS A 11 -5.42 12.83 0.12
C CYS A 11 -6.08 13.31 -1.17
N LYS A 12 -7.37 13.02 -1.35
CA LYS A 12 -8.22 13.56 -2.44
C LYS A 12 -9.41 14.27 -1.80
N ASN A 13 -9.67 15.53 -2.20
CA ASN A 13 -10.80 16.32 -1.71
C ASN A 13 -10.92 16.36 -0.16
N ASN A 14 -9.81 16.64 0.54
CA ASN A 14 -9.73 16.64 2.01
C ASN A 14 -10.10 15.32 2.70
N ARG A 15 -10.03 14.19 1.99
CA ARG A 15 -10.20 12.84 2.55
C ARG A 15 -8.97 12.01 2.24
N ILE A 16 -8.61 11.13 3.18
CA ILE A 16 -7.57 10.14 2.96
C ILE A 16 -8.08 9.14 1.91
N ASP A 17 -7.35 9.03 0.81
CA ASP A 17 -7.66 8.19 -0.35
C ASP A 17 -6.86 6.88 -0.28
N ARG A 18 -5.54 6.98 -0.05
CA ARG A 18 -4.63 5.83 -0.07
C ARG A 18 -3.52 5.93 0.96
N LEU A 19 -3.08 4.77 1.44
CA LEU A 19 -1.89 4.59 2.26
C LEU A 19 -0.84 3.85 1.46
N ILE A 20 0.40 4.31 1.55
CA ILE A 20 1.50 3.80 0.75
C ILE A 20 2.69 3.48 1.65
N GLN A 21 3.19 2.26 1.51
CA GLN A 21 4.49 1.82 2.00
C GLN A 21 5.40 1.55 0.80
N CYS A 22 6.67 1.90 0.89
CA CYS A 22 7.69 1.57 -0.10
C CYS A 22 8.56 0.42 0.42
N CYS A 23 8.79 -0.60 -0.40
CA CYS A 23 9.60 -1.74 -0.05
C CYS A 23 10.44 -2.18 -1.26
N TYR A 24 11.75 -1.98 -1.22
CA TYR A 24 12.62 -2.29 -2.37
C TYR A 24 12.54 -3.78 -2.76
N ASP A 25 12.63 -4.68 -1.78
CA ASP A 25 12.57 -6.12 -1.99
C ASP A 25 11.69 -6.79 -0.93
N ILE A 26 10.66 -7.49 -1.40
CA ILE A 26 9.69 -8.21 -0.58
C ILE A 26 10.12 -9.65 -0.25
N SER A 27 11.27 -10.11 -0.77
CA SER A 27 11.79 -11.48 -0.62
C SER A 27 12.13 -11.84 0.83
N SER A 28 12.44 -10.85 1.67
CA SER A 28 12.68 -11.03 3.09
C SER A 28 11.36 -11.18 3.84
N GLU A 29 10.98 -12.41 4.14
CA GLU A 29 9.76 -12.79 4.87
C GLU A 29 9.57 -12.03 6.20
N THR A 30 10.66 -11.72 6.91
CA THR A 30 10.64 -10.99 8.18
C THR A 30 10.40 -9.50 7.99
N ALA A 31 11.06 -8.87 7.02
CA ALA A 31 10.82 -7.46 6.68
C ALA A 31 9.40 -7.28 6.13
N LYS A 32 8.98 -8.16 5.22
CA LYS A 32 7.64 -8.20 4.60
C LYS A 32 6.53 -8.17 5.66
N LYS A 33 6.60 -9.03 6.67
CA LYS A 33 5.58 -9.09 7.74
C LYS A 33 5.51 -7.80 8.55
N ARG A 34 6.65 -7.15 8.83
CA ARG A 34 6.66 -5.91 9.62
C ARG A 34 6.03 -4.74 8.86
N GLU A 35 6.33 -4.64 7.57
CA GLU A 35 5.81 -3.59 6.69
C GLU A 35 4.30 -3.77 6.46
N ILE A 36 3.85 -4.99 6.15
CA ILE A 36 2.42 -5.32 6.00
C ILE A 36 1.65 -5.00 7.28
N ASN A 37 2.15 -5.41 8.45
CA ASN A 37 1.46 -5.19 9.71
C ASN A 37 1.32 -3.69 10.05
N SER A 38 2.32 -2.88 9.71
CA SER A 38 2.26 -1.44 9.92
C SER A 38 1.22 -0.78 9.00
N LEU A 39 1.21 -1.19 7.73
CA LEU A 39 0.22 -0.72 6.75
C LEU A 39 -1.21 -1.13 7.11
N LEU A 40 -1.45 -2.36 7.54
CA LEU A 40 -2.77 -2.86 7.94
C LEU A 40 -3.32 -2.16 9.19
N LYS A 41 -2.45 -1.84 10.15
CA LYS A 41 -2.82 -1.03 11.33
C LYS A 41 -3.27 0.37 10.90
N ALA A 42 -2.51 1.02 10.03
CA ALA A 42 -2.87 2.34 9.51
C ALA A 42 -4.16 2.29 8.70
N ALA A 43 -4.34 1.29 7.84
CA ALA A 43 -5.56 1.09 7.06
C ALA A 43 -6.78 0.88 7.96
N SER A 44 -6.63 0.13 9.05
CA SER A 44 -7.69 -0.07 10.04
C SER A 44 -8.02 1.24 10.77
N PHE A 45 -7.02 2.02 11.16
CA PHE A 45 -7.22 3.32 11.82
C PHE A 45 -7.97 4.32 10.93
N TYR A 46 -7.63 4.36 9.64
CA TYR A 46 -8.28 5.25 8.66
C TYR A 46 -9.52 4.65 7.98
N ASN A 47 -9.95 3.46 8.40
CA ASN A 47 -11.10 2.72 7.85
C ASN A 47 -11.04 2.50 6.32
N LEU A 48 -9.84 2.21 5.82
CA LEU A 48 -9.60 1.86 4.42
C LEU A 48 -9.63 0.35 4.24
N LYS A 49 -10.18 -0.08 3.09
CA LYS A 49 -10.28 -1.50 2.72
C LYS A 49 -8.99 -2.04 2.10
N GLU A 50 -8.09 -1.16 1.71
CA GLU A 50 -6.87 -1.52 1.01
C GLU A 50 -5.69 -0.60 1.36
N GLY A 51 -4.48 -1.14 1.22
CA GLY A 51 -3.22 -0.42 1.33
C GLY A 51 -2.26 -0.85 0.22
N TYR A 52 -1.32 0.02 -0.11
CA TYR A 52 -0.44 -0.15 -1.25
C TYR A 52 1.01 -0.31 -0.80
N ILE A 53 1.69 -1.31 -1.35
CA ILE A 53 3.13 -1.50 -1.20
C ILE A 53 3.78 -1.30 -2.57
N TYR A 54 4.57 -0.24 -2.71
CA TYR A 54 5.35 -0.02 -3.92
C TYR A 54 6.67 -0.78 -3.86
N THR A 55 6.91 -1.62 -4.86
CA THR A 55 8.06 -2.51 -4.95
C THR A 55 8.99 -2.09 -6.08
N TYR A 56 10.17 -2.70 -6.16
CA TYR A 56 11.03 -2.54 -7.32
C TYR A 56 10.43 -3.22 -8.57
N ASP A 57 10.03 -4.49 -8.48
CA ASP A 57 9.55 -5.29 -9.64
C ASP A 57 8.37 -6.24 -9.33
N TYR A 58 8.11 -6.54 -8.07
CA TYR A 58 7.06 -7.47 -7.66
C TYR A 58 5.65 -6.87 -7.78
N GLU A 59 4.73 -7.61 -8.40
CA GLU A 59 3.31 -7.25 -8.49
C GLU A 59 2.46 -8.40 -7.94
N GLY A 60 1.39 -8.06 -7.21
CA GLY A 60 0.49 -9.04 -6.66
C GLY A 60 -0.52 -8.44 -5.69
N GLU A 61 -1.37 -9.30 -5.12
CA GLU A 61 -2.35 -8.91 -4.11
C GLU A 61 -2.41 -9.98 -3.02
N GLU A 62 -2.53 -9.55 -1.78
CA GLU A 62 -2.74 -10.42 -0.63
C GLU A 62 -3.90 -9.87 0.22
N THR A 63 -4.69 -10.74 0.85
CA THR A 63 -5.81 -10.31 1.71
C THR A 63 -5.57 -10.76 3.15
N TYR A 64 -5.70 -9.81 4.08
CA TYR A 64 -5.51 -10.00 5.51
C TYR A 64 -6.71 -9.43 6.26
N GLU A 65 -7.43 -10.28 7.01
CA GLU A 65 -8.57 -9.84 7.83
C GLU A 65 -9.60 -8.98 7.06
N GLY A 66 -9.86 -9.35 5.79
CA GLY A 66 -10.78 -8.63 4.91
C GLY A 66 -10.25 -7.31 4.32
N LYS A 67 -8.97 -6.98 4.54
CA LYS A 67 -8.28 -5.84 3.91
C LYS A 67 -7.30 -6.33 2.86
N LYS A 68 -7.21 -5.60 1.75
CA LYS A 68 -6.31 -5.94 0.64
C LYS A 68 -4.97 -5.20 0.77
N VAL A 69 -3.87 -5.91 0.54
CA VAL A 69 -2.55 -5.32 0.34
C VAL A 69 -2.21 -5.51 -1.13
N ILE A 70 -2.04 -4.39 -1.84
CA ILE A 70 -1.77 -4.37 -3.28
C ILE A 70 -0.30 -4.03 -3.48
N TYR A 71 0.43 -4.90 -4.16
CA TYR A 71 1.83 -4.71 -4.50
C TYR A 71 1.95 -4.21 -5.93
N LEU A 72 2.60 -3.06 -6.12
CA LEU A 72 2.77 -2.44 -7.42
C LEU A 72 4.22 -2.04 -7.66
N PRO A 73 4.85 -2.42 -8.78
CA PRO A 73 6.17 -1.93 -9.13
C PRO A 73 6.16 -0.41 -9.33
N VAL A 74 7.07 0.31 -8.67
CA VAL A 74 7.13 1.77 -8.71
C VAL A 74 7.32 2.31 -10.14
N TRP A 75 8.06 1.59 -10.99
CA TRP A 75 8.25 1.99 -12.38
C TRP A 75 6.96 1.93 -13.19
N LYS A 76 6.01 1.01 -12.89
CA LYS A 76 4.69 1.02 -13.53
C LYS A 76 3.94 2.29 -13.17
N PHE A 77 3.98 2.71 -11.91
CA PHE A 77 3.40 3.99 -11.50
C PHE A 77 4.02 5.19 -12.23
N CYS A 78 5.35 5.21 -12.39
CA CYS A 78 6.05 6.30 -13.08
C CYS A 78 5.81 6.33 -14.59
N LEU A 79 5.72 5.17 -15.25
CA LEU A 79 5.49 5.06 -16.70
C LEU A 79 4.03 5.33 -17.07
N PHE A 80 3.09 4.86 -16.27
CA PHE A 80 1.67 5.11 -16.47
C PHE A 80 1.25 6.37 -15.70
N LYS A 81 1.73 7.55 -16.14
CA LYS A 81 1.11 8.82 -15.71
C LYS A 81 -0.38 8.78 -16.04
N GLY A 82 -1.19 8.59 -15.00
CA GLY A 82 -2.63 8.40 -15.11
C GLY A 82 -3.00 6.92 -15.18
N LEU A 83 -2.91 6.21 -14.05
CA LEU A 83 -3.94 5.20 -13.78
C LEU A 83 -5.26 5.95 -13.91
N LYS A 84 -6.00 5.64 -14.99
CA LYS A 84 -7.27 6.26 -15.32
C LYS A 84 -8.09 6.43 -14.05
N GLU A 85 -8.66 7.61 -13.86
CA GLU A 85 -9.90 7.67 -13.11
C GLU A 85 -10.83 6.64 -13.76
N ASN A 86 -11.31 5.68 -12.96
CA ASN A 86 -12.24 4.60 -13.29
C ASN A 86 -11.64 3.21 -13.58
N SER A 87 -12.09 2.29 -12.70
CA SER A 87 -12.28 0.85 -12.91
C SER A 87 -11.10 -0.09 -12.59
N PHE A 88 -10.99 -0.40 -11.30
CA PHE A 88 -11.00 -1.79 -10.80
C PHE A 88 -12.05 -1.91 -9.70
#